data_AF-A0A316MBD9-F1
#
_entry.id   AF-A0A316MBD9-F1
#
_cell.length_a   1.000
_cell.length_b   1.000
_cell.length_c   1.000
_cell.angle_alpha   90.00
_cell.angle_beta   90.00
_cell.angle_gamma   90.00
#
_symmetry.space_group_name_H-M   'P 1'
#
loop_
_entity.id
_entity.type
_entity.pdbx_description
1 polymer ?
#
loop_
_entity_poly.entity_id
_entity_poly.type
_entity_poly.pdbx_seq_one_letter_code
_entity_poly.pdbx_strand_id
1 'polypeptide(L)'
;MRNKVVKVGEKEVIIVEKRIKEFRELSSKISMSFNDILSMELDNKTTDEVFNVLVDMLEDKLTVIFPQLTIEDIDNAYISEIEELIAAFIEVNFTGAKKVMSPLMMSVLKN
;
A
#
# COMPACT_ATOMS: atom_id res chain seq x y z
N MET A 1 16.36 13.55 4.81
CA MET A 1 15.41 12.86 3.92
C MET A 1 15.46 11.39 4.29
N ARG A 2 14.36 10.85 4.82
CA ARG A 2 14.27 9.43 5.20
C ARG A 2 14.24 8.57 3.95
N ASN A 3 14.91 7.43 3.98
CA ASN A 3 14.84 6.43 2.92
C ASN A 3 15.01 5.02 3.50
N LYS A 4 14.56 4.02 2.75
CA LYS A 4 14.72 2.61 3.08
C LYS A 4 14.78 1.80 1.80
N VAL A 5 15.61 0.76 1.77
CA VAL A 5 15.67 -0.19 0.68
C VAL A 5 14.93 -1.45 1.13
N VAL A 6 14.05 -1.96 0.28
CA VAL A 6 13.33 -3.22 0.49
C VAL A 6 13.58 -4.12 -0.71
N LYS A 7 13.67 -5.43 -0.48
CA LYS A 7 13.80 -6.41 -1.54
C LYS A 7 12.43 -7.00 -1.88
N VAL A 8 12.09 -7.01 -3.16
CA VAL A 8 10.87 -7.64 -3.70
C VAL A 8 11.33 -8.58 -4.81
N GLY A 9 11.24 -9.89 -4.58
CA GLY A 9 11.89 -10.88 -5.43
C GLY A 9 13.40 -10.63 -5.54
N GLU A 10 13.90 -10.38 -6.75
CA GLU A 10 15.32 -10.06 -7.01
C GLU A 10 15.60 -8.55 -7.08
N LYS A 11 14.58 -7.70 -6.96
CA LYS A 11 14.73 -6.24 -7.11
C LYS A 11 14.89 -5.53 -5.78
N GLU A 12 15.76 -4.52 -5.78
CA GLU A 12 15.86 -3.55 -4.69
C GLU A 12 14.98 -2.34 -4.99
N VAL A 13 14.02 -2.10 -4.11
CA VAL A 13 13.06 -1.01 -4.19
C VAL A 13 13.47 0.07 -3.20
N ILE A 14 13.90 1.22 -3.73
CA ILE A 14 14.29 2.37 -2.91
C ILE A 14 13.04 3.19 -2.59
N ILE A 15 12.71 3.27 -1.30
CA ILE A 15 11.63 4.08 -0.78
C ILE A 15 12.24 5.38 -0.24
N VAL A 16 11.77 6.50 -0.76
CA VAL A 16 12.19 7.84 -0.34
C VAL A 16 11.01 8.63 0.21
N GLU A 17 11.31 9.45 1.22
CA GLU A 17 10.36 10.38 1.84
C GLU A 17 9.80 11.35 0.81
N LYS A 18 8.48 11.37 0.67
CA LYS A 18 7.75 12.24 -0.24
C LYS A 18 7.39 13.55 0.46
N ARG A 19 7.47 14.66 -0.29
CA ARG A 19 6.86 15.94 0.10
C ARG A 19 5.35 15.80 0.09
N ILE A 20 4.66 16.61 0.89
CA ILE A 20 3.18 16.60 0.97
C ILE A 20 2.52 16.82 -0.41
N LYS A 21 3.12 17.60 -1.32
CA LYS A 21 2.60 17.78 -2.69
C LYS A 21 2.65 16.47 -3.50
N GLU A 22 3.79 15.80 -3.48
CA GLU A 22 4.00 14.51 -4.17
C GLU A 22 3.09 13.42 -3.58
N PHE A 23 2.88 13.45 -2.26
CA PHE A 23 1.93 12.56 -1.60
C PHE A 23 0.49 12.84 -2.03
N ARG A 24 0.07 14.12 -2.13
CA ARG A 24 -1.27 14.47 -2.63
C ARG A 24 -1.49 14.00 -4.07
N GLU A 25 -0.51 14.22 -4.94
CA GLU A 25 -0.54 13.74 -6.32
C GLU A 25 -0.65 12.20 -6.36
N LEU A 26 0.15 11.49 -5.57
CA LEU A 26 0.08 10.04 -5.45
C LEU A 26 -1.30 9.58 -4.94
N SER A 27 -1.84 10.23 -3.90
CA SER A 27 -3.14 9.92 -3.34
C SER A 27 -4.27 10.12 -4.36
N SER A 28 -4.20 11.14 -5.23
CA SER A 28 -5.20 11.38 -6.27
C SER A 28 -5.21 10.30 -7.36
N LYS A 29 -4.04 9.69 -7.62
CA LYS A 29 -3.91 8.55 -8.54
C LYS A 29 -4.44 7.24 -7.95
N ILE A 30 -4.46 7.13 -6.63
CA ILE A 30 -4.89 5.93 -5.89
C ILE A 30 -6.37 6.02 -5.44
N SER A 31 -6.86 7.22 -5.14
CA SER A 31 -8.18 7.46 -4.53
C SER A 31 -9.34 7.13 -5.46
N MET A 32 -9.14 7.23 -6.78
CA MET A 32 -10.18 6.89 -7.75
C MET A 32 -10.62 5.42 -7.64
N SER A 33 -9.75 4.54 -7.11
CA SER A 33 -10.01 3.11 -6.95
C SER A 33 -10.20 2.64 -5.50
N PHE A 34 -10.15 3.52 -4.48
CA PHE A 34 -10.49 3.14 -3.09
C PHE A 34 -12.00 3.15 -2.87
N ASN A 35 -12.72 4.07 -3.52
CA ASN A 35 -14.18 4.03 -3.56
C ASN A 35 -14.68 2.76 -4.27
N ASP A 36 -13.96 2.26 -5.28
CA ASP A 36 -14.26 0.99 -5.93
C ASP A 36 -14.04 -0.21 -4.99
N ILE A 37 -12.98 -0.20 -4.16
CA ILE A 37 -12.76 -1.22 -3.11
C ILE A 37 -13.91 -1.19 -2.09
N LEU A 38 -14.30 0.00 -1.63
CA LEU A 38 -15.34 0.16 -0.61
C LEU A 38 -16.75 -0.12 -1.15
N SER A 39 -16.94 -0.07 -2.47
CA SER A 39 -18.21 -0.37 -3.13
C SER A 39 -18.29 -1.79 -3.71
N MET A 40 -17.20 -2.56 -3.62
CA MET A 40 -17.24 -3.99 -3.96
C MET A 40 -18.10 -4.73 -2.95
N GLU A 41 -19.21 -5.31 -3.43
CA GLU A 41 -19.94 -6.33 -2.70
C GLU A 41 -19.05 -7.57 -2.57
N LEU A 42 -18.42 -7.70 -1.40
CA LEU A 42 -17.68 -8.90 -0.99
C LEU A 42 -18.64 -10.01 -0.51
N ASP A 43 -19.94 -9.70 -0.44
CA ASP A 43 -20.98 -10.63 -0.07
C ASP A 43 -21.05 -11.76 -1.11
N ASN A 44 -20.86 -13.00 -0.63
CA ASN A 44 -20.82 -14.25 -1.40
C ASN A 44 -19.53 -14.57 -2.18
N LYS A 45 -18.42 -13.87 -1.93
CA LYS A 45 -17.09 -14.29 -2.43
C LYS A 45 -16.39 -15.22 -1.44
N THR A 46 -15.72 -16.24 -1.94
CA THR A 46 -14.81 -17.08 -1.15
C THR A 46 -13.58 -16.26 -0.73
N THR A 47 -12.87 -16.70 0.32
CA THR A 47 -11.65 -16.03 0.79
C THR A 47 -10.61 -15.86 -0.32
N ASP A 48 -10.48 -16.85 -1.20
CA ASP A 48 -9.54 -16.81 -2.33
C ASP A 48 -9.98 -15.79 -3.39
N GLU A 49 -11.28 -15.64 -3.65
CA GLU A 49 -11.80 -14.64 -4.59
C GLU A 49 -11.70 -13.22 -4.03
N VAL A 50 -11.89 -13.04 -2.72
CA VAL A 50 -11.65 -11.75 -2.05
C VAL A 50 -10.16 -11.42 -2.10
N PHE A 51 -9.29 -12.40 -1.89
CA PHE A 51 -7.85 -12.23 -1.95
C PHE A 51 -7.39 -11.85 -3.36
N ASN A 52 -7.80 -12.57 -4.39
CA ASN A 52 -7.46 -12.25 -5.78
C ASN A 52 -7.96 -10.86 -6.18
N VAL A 53 -9.19 -10.50 -5.80
CA VAL A 53 -9.71 -9.14 -6.04
C VAL A 53 -8.87 -8.08 -5.33
N LEU A 54 -8.47 -8.32 -4.07
CA LEU A 54 -7.61 -7.39 -3.35
C LEU A 54 -6.22 -7.30 -3.97
N VAL A 55 -5.66 -8.41 -4.43
CA VAL A 55 -4.35 -8.50 -5.08
C VAL A 55 -4.38 -7.78 -6.43
N ASP A 56 -5.33 -8.08 -7.32
CA ASP A 56 -5.53 -7.40 -8.61
C ASP A 56 -5.67 -5.87 -8.42
N MET A 57 -6.42 -5.46 -7.39
CA MET A 57 -6.62 -4.03 -7.08
C MET A 57 -5.40 -3.37 -6.42
N LEU A 58 -4.53 -4.15 -5.78
CA LEU A 58 -3.30 -3.67 -5.17
C LEU A 58 -2.17 -3.65 -6.19
N GLU A 59 -2.09 -4.57 -7.14
CA GLU A 59 -1.05 -4.67 -8.17
C GLU A 59 -0.90 -3.38 -8.97
N ASP A 60 -1.98 -2.89 -9.56
CA ASP A 60 -2.00 -1.63 -10.31
C ASP A 60 -1.60 -0.44 -9.43
N LYS A 61 -1.96 -0.46 -8.15
CA LYS A 61 -1.64 0.62 -7.21
C LYS A 61 -0.19 0.55 -6.73
N LEU A 62 0.33 -0.65 -6.54
CA LEU A 62 1.71 -0.91 -6.13
C LEU A 62 2.66 -0.44 -7.22
N THR A 63 2.38 -0.69 -8.49
CA THR A 63 3.18 -0.13 -9.60
C THR A 63 3.07 1.40 -9.70
N VAL A 64 1.92 2.00 -9.34
CA VAL A 64 1.78 3.48 -9.25
C VAL A 64 2.57 4.08 -8.08
N ILE A 65 2.60 3.40 -6.93
CA ILE A 65 3.34 3.84 -5.73
C ILE A 65 4.85 3.60 -5.90
N PHE A 66 5.20 2.45 -6.48
CA PHE A 66 6.54 1.93 -6.68
C PHE A 66 6.77 1.66 -8.18
N PRO A 67 6.97 2.70 -9.00
CA PRO A 67 7.11 2.57 -10.47
C PRO A 67 8.34 1.78 -10.95
N GLN A 68 9.18 1.34 -10.03
CA GLN A 68 10.32 0.45 -10.26
C GLN A 68 9.94 -1.04 -10.23
N LEU A 69 8.70 -1.36 -9.83
CA LEU A 69 8.10 -2.69 -9.92
C LEU A 69 7.16 -2.76 -11.13
N THR A 70 7.17 -3.91 -11.77
CA THR A 70 6.21 -4.34 -12.80
C THR A 70 5.17 -5.26 -12.17
N ILE A 71 4.07 -5.52 -12.88
CA ILE A 71 3.04 -6.49 -12.45
C ILE A 71 3.67 -7.86 -12.24
N GLU A 72 4.51 -8.32 -13.17
CA GLU A 72 5.23 -9.59 -13.05
C GLU A 72 6.10 -9.69 -11.78
N ASP A 73 6.68 -8.59 -11.31
CA ASP A 73 7.43 -8.60 -10.05
C ASP A 73 6.52 -8.80 -8.83
N ILE A 74 5.27 -8.34 -8.91
CA ILE A 74 4.28 -8.46 -7.83
C ILE A 74 3.68 -9.86 -7.83
N ASP A 75 3.32 -10.40 -9.00
CA ASP A 75 2.78 -11.77 -9.15
C ASP A 75 3.75 -12.83 -8.62
N ASN A 76 5.05 -12.58 -8.78
CA ASN A 76 6.11 -13.47 -8.32
C ASN A 76 6.63 -13.15 -6.92
N ALA A 77 6.14 -12.08 -6.28
CA ALA A 77 6.57 -11.71 -4.93
C ALA A 77 5.90 -12.59 -3.88
N TYR A 78 6.64 -12.90 -2.81
CA TYR A 78 6.02 -13.45 -1.62
C TYR A 78 5.17 -12.38 -0.94
N ILE A 79 4.04 -12.78 -0.35
CA ILE A 79 3.16 -11.88 0.42
C ILE A 79 3.95 -11.11 1.48
N SER A 80 4.91 -11.75 2.16
CA SER A 80 5.77 -11.10 3.15
C SER A 80 6.66 -9.99 2.57
N GLU A 81 7.06 -10.09 1.31
CA GLU A 81 7.84 -9.04 0.63
C GLU A 81 6.97 -7.83 0.31
N ILE A 82 5.71 -8.06 -0.09
CA ILE A 82 4.72 -6.99 -0.30
C ILE A 82 4.37 -6.31 1.03
N GLU A 83 4.20 -7.08 2.11
CA GLU A 83 4.01 -6.53 3.46
C GLU A 83 5.19 -5.66 3.90
N GLU A 84 6.43 -6.14 3.70
CA GLU A 84 7.64 -5.38 4.03
C GLU A 84 7.73 -4.07 3.22
N LEU A 85 7.40 -4.13 1.92
CA LEU A 85 7.37 -2.99 1.02
C LEU A 85 6.38 -1.92 1.51
N ILE A 86 5.16 -2.32 1.85
CA ILE A 86 4.12 -1.42 2.37
C ILE A 86 4.53 -0.85 3.73
N ALA A 87 5.04 -1.69 4.63
CA ALA A 87 5.46 -1.27 5.96
C ALA A 87 6.59 -0.24 5.89
N ALA A 88 7.57 -0.45 5.00
CA ALA A 88 8.67 0.47 4.77
C ALA A 88 8.19 1.80 4.14
N PHE A 89 7.20 1.78 3.24
CA PHE A 89 6.58 2.99 2.71
C PHE A 89 5.90 3.82 3.80
N ILE A 90 5.13 3.16 4.67
CA ILE A 90 4.49 3.79 5.83
C ILE A 90 5.55 4.35 6.78
N GLU A 91 6.61 3.59 7.07
CA GLU A 91 7.69 4.05 7.93
C GLU A 91 8.37 5.31 7.39
N VAL A 92 8.79 5.30 6.12
CA VAL A 92 9.54 6.42 5.53
C VAL A 92 8.69 7.69 5.44
N ASN A 93 7.39 7.58 5.15
CA ASN A 93 6.51 8.74 4.93
C ASN A 93 5.69 9.15 6.16
N PHE A 94 5.38 8.22 7.07
CA PHE A 94 4.41 8.39 8.15
C PHE A 94 4.95 8.06 9.55
N THR A 95 6.27 7.99 9.74
CA THR A 95 6.83 7.67 11.07
C THR A 95 6.53 8.72 12.16
N GLY A 96 6.05 9.92 11.80
CA GLY A 96 5.38 10.86 12.71
C GLY A 96 3.87 10.61 12.92
N ALA A 97 3.17 10.09 11.91
CA ALA A 97 1.75 9.76 11.98
C ALA A 97 1.49 8.51 12.82
N LYS A 98 2.44 7.58 13.03
CA LYS A 98 2.29 6.53 14.07
C LYS A 98 1.98 7.11 15.46
N LYS A 99 2.51 8.31 15.79
CA LYS A 99 2.20 9.01 17.05
C LYS A 99 0.85 9.72 17.06
N VAL A 100 0.33 10.10 15.89
CA VAL A 100 -0.93 10.88 15.75
C VAL A 100 -2.14 9.98 15.44
N MET A 101 -1.95 8.90 14.67
CA MET A 101 -2.98 7.92 14.35
C MET A 101 -3.24 6.94 15.49
N SER A 102 -2.27 6.64 16.36
CA SER A 102 -2.51 5.74 17.49
C SER A 102 -3.63 6.24 18.44
N PRO A 103 -3.72 7.55 18.78
CA PRO A 103 -4.89 8.11 19.46
C PRO A 103 -6.20 8.02 18.66
N LEU A 104 -6.15 8.26 17.33
CA LEU A 104 -7.36 8.27 16.48
C LEU A 104 -7.91 6.85 16.22
N MET A 105 -7.05 5.85 16.02
CA MET A 105 -7.46 4.44 15.95
C MET A 105 -8.06 3.97 17.29
N MET A 106 -7.47 4.39 18.42
CA MET A 106 -8.00 4.08 19.76
C MET A 106 -9.35 4.74 20.05
N SER A 107 -9.71 5.85 19.38
CA SER A 107 -11.04 6.47 19.54
C SER A 107 -12.09 5.84 18.64
N VAL A 108 -11.71 5.35 17.46
CA VAL A 108 -12.63 4.66 16.53
C VAL A 108 -12.97 3.26 17.01
N LEU A 109 -12.05 2.58 17.70
CA LEU A 109 -12.30 1.26 18.31
C LEU A 109 -13.05 1.31 19.67
N LYS A 110 -13.44 2.50 20.13
CA LYS A 110 -14.18 2.71 21.39
C LYS A 110 -15.67 3.01 21.21
N ASN A 111 -16.20 2.94 19.99
CA ASN A 111 -17.63 3.08 19.70
C ASN A 111 -18.18 1.81 19.05
#